data_AF-S6AIE9-F1
#
_entry.id   AF-S6AIE9-F1
#
_cell.length_a   1.000
_cell.length_b   1.000
_cell.length_c   1.000
_cell.angle_alpha   90.00
_cell.angle_beta   90.00
_cell.angle_gamma   90.00
#
_symmetry.space_group_name_H-M   'P 1'
#
loop_
_entity.id
_entity.type
_entity.pdbx_description
1 polymer ?
#
loop_
_entity_poly.entity_id
_entity_poly.type
_entity_poly.pdbx_seq_one_letter_code
_entity_poly.pdbx_strand_id
1 'polypeptide(L)' 'MAELPLPIQQEIPAMTIPLHAYSSKPRDRLVSINDRMLREGESLTPGLRLEQITKDGLIFSYKGYRFQRGVQ' A
#
# COMPACT_ATOMS: atom_id res chain seq x y z
N MET A 1 11.12 9.75 4.64
CA MET A 1 10.09 9.67 3.59
C MET A 1 9.27 10.95 3.68
N ALA A 2 8.89 11.55 2.56
CA ALA A 2 8.14 12.81 2.59
C ALA A 2 6.73 12.57 3.15
N GLU A 3 6.30 13.42 4.08
CA GLU A 3 4.91 13.44 4.51
C GLU A 3 4.03 13.86 3.33
N LEU A 4 2.97 13.10 3.10
CA LEU A 4 1.99 13.44 2.07
C LEU A 4 1.35 14.80 2.41
N PRO A 5 1.14 15.71 1.44
CA PRO A 5 0.34 16.91 1.68
C PRO A 5 -1.07 16.53 2.17
N LEU A 6 -1.62 17.29 3.13
CA LEU A 6 -2.94 17.04 3.71
C LEU A 6 -4.06 16.79 2.67
N PRO A 7 -4.17 17.57 1.58
CA PRO A 7 -5.19 17.32 0.56
C PRO A 7 -5.06 15.93 -0.07
N ILE A 8 -3.83 15.46 -0.28
CA ILE A 8 -3.58 14.13 -0.85
C ILE A 8 -3.89 13.04 0.18
N GLN A 9 -3.53 13.24 1.45
CA GLN A 9 -3.87 12.29 2.52
C GLN A 9 -5.38 12.06 2.62
N GLN A 10 -6.20 13.11 2.46
CA GLN A 10 -7.66 13.01 2.51
C GLN A 10 -8.28 12.25 1.34
N GLU A 11 -7.59 12.15 0.21
CA GLU A 11 -8.03 11.36 -0.95
C GLU A 11 -7.69 9.86 -0.80
N ILE A 12 -6.75 9.52 0.08
CA ILE A 12 -6.41 8.12 0.34
C ILE A 12 -7.55 7.49 1.14
N PRO A 13 -8.16 6.38 0.67
CA PRO A 13 -9.21 5.71 1.42
C PRO A 13 -8.66 5.18 2.74
N ALA A 14 -9.53 5.05 3.74
CA ALA A 14 -9.19 4.27 4.92
C ALA A 14 -8.80 2.85 4.48
N MET A 15 -7.70 2.32 5.04
CA MET A 15 -7.17 1.01 4.71
C MET A 15 -7.17 0.12 5.94
N THR A 16 -8.00 -0.92 5.92
CA THR A 16 -7.93 -2.02 6.89
C THR A 16 -7.11 -3.13 6.27
N ILE A 17 -6.06 -3.59 6.97
CA ILE A 17 -5.10 -4.55 6.47
C ILE A 17 -5.20 -5.84 7.31
N PRO A 18 -6.21 -6.70 7.09
CA PRO A 18 -6.39 -7.91 7.90
C PRO A 18 -5.32 -8.98 7.63
N LEU A 19 -4.63 -8.90 6.49
CA LEU A 19 -3.57 -9.84 6.13
C LEU A 19 -2.40 -9.11 5.51
N HIS A 20 -1.21 -9.37 6.04
CA HIS A 20 0.06 -8.91 5.50
C HIS A 20 1.04 -10.08 5.45
N ALA A 21 1.15 -10.71 4.28
CA ALA A 21 2.06 -11.83 4.06
C ALA A 21 3.33 -11.33 3.38
N TYR A 22 4.37 -11.15 4.18
CA TYR A 22 5.71 -10.84 3.69
C TYR A 22 6.53 -12.11 3.41
N SER A 23 7.33 -12.07 2.35
CA SER A 23 8.29 -13.10 1.96
C SER A 23 9.53 -12.44 1.36
N SER A 24 10.69 -13.10 1.45
CA SER A 24 11.90 -12.64 0.74
C SER A 24 11.72 -12.64 -0.78
N LYS A 25 10.81 -13.48 -1.32
CA LYS A 25 10.47 -13.55 -2.75
C LYS A 25 9.28 -12.63 -3.04
N PRO A 26 9.45 -11.55 -3.84
CA PRO A 26 8.38 -10.57 -4.12
C PRO A 26 7.07 -11.19 -4.64
N ARG A 27 7.17 -12.19 -5.52
CA ARG A 27 6.00 -12.91 -6.08
C ARG A 27 5.17 -13.67 -5.05
N ASP A 28 5.75 -13.99 -3.88
CA ASP A 28 5.07 -14.73 -2.81
C ASP A 28 4.47 -13.76 -1.77
N ARG A 29 4.66 -12.44 -1.96
CA ARG A 29 4.06 -11.41 -1.10
C ARG A 29 2.63 -11.12 -1.53
N LEU A 30 1.76 -10.91 -0.55
CA LEU A 30 0.41 -10.42 -0.77
C LEU A 30 -0.06 -9.63 0.45
N VAL A 31 -1.02 -8.76 0.22
CA VAL A 31 -1.75 -8.06 1.27
C VAL A 31 -3.24 -8.15 1.00
N SER A 32 -4.07 -8.20 2.04
CA SER A 32 -5.50 -7.91 1.93
C SER A 32 -5.75 -6.49 2.42
N ILE A 33 -6.45 -5.68 1.61
CA ILE A 33 -6.82 -4.31 1.96
C ILE A 33 -8.28 -4.09 1.59
N ASN A 34 -9.12 -3.73 2.56
CA ASN A 34 -10.56 -3.51 2.36
C ASN A 34 -11.22 -4.67 1.57
N ASP A 35 -10.99 -5.90 2.04
CA ASP A 35 -11.49 -7.15 1.45
C ASP A 35 -10.95 -7.48 0.05
N ARG A 36 -9.92 -6.77 -0.42
CA ARG A 36 -9.26 -7.01 -1.70
C ARG A 36 -7.84 -7.52 -1.51
N MET A 37 -7.54 -8.64 -2.16
CA MET A 37 -6.18 -9.17 -2.24
C MET A 37 -5.39 -8.39 -3.28
N LEU A 38 -4.21 -7.91 -2.89
CA LEU A 38 -3.31 -7.14 -3.72
C LEU A 38 -1.88 -7.68 -3.67
N ARG A 39 -1.19 -7.52 -4.79
CA ARG A 39 0.24 -7.79 -4.96
C ARG A 39 1.00 -6.54 -5.38
N GLU A 40 2.31 -6.59 -5.27
CA GLU A 40 3.18 -5.53 -5.75
C GLU A 40 2.91 -5.25 -7.24
N GLY A 41 2.68 -3.99 -7.57
CA GLY A 41 2.35 -3.50 -8.89
C GLY A 41 0.86 -3.30 -9.16
N GLU A 42 -0.03 -3.80 -8.29
CA GLU A 42 -1.48 -3.65 -8.44
C GLU A 42 -2.01 -2.37 -7.77
N SER A 43 -3.21 -1.95 -8.17
CA SER A 43 -3.84 -0.73 -7.66
C SER A 43 -5.03 -1.03 -6.76
N LEU A 44 -5.07 -0.41 -5.58
CA LEU A 44 -6.20 -0.50 -4.65
C LEU A 44 -7.41 0.28 -5.19
N THR A 45 -7.17 1.51 -5.63
CA THR A 45 -8.14 2.37 -6.32
C THR A 45 -7.46 2.99 -7.54
N PRO A 46 -8.20 3.58 -8.51
CA PRO A 46 -7.58 4.23 -9.66
C PRO A 46 -6.48 5.23 -9.26
N GLY A 47 -5.26 4.95 -9.71
CA GLY A 47 -4.07 5.76 -9.42
C GLY A 47 -3.33 5.45 -8.11
N LEU A 48 -3.95 4.78 -7.12
CA LEU A 48 -3.31 4.39 -5.87
C LEU A 48 -2.72 2.99 -6.00
N ARG A 49 -1.42 2.93 -6.30
CA ARG A 49 -0.71 1.70 -6.64
C ARG A 49 0.11 1.20 -5.46
N LEU A 50 -0.01 -0.09 -5.16
CA LEU A 50 0.85 -0.80 -4.24
C LEU A 50 2.19 -1.06 -4.94
N GLU A 51 3.21 -0.30 -4.58
CA GLU A 51 4.53 -0.39 -5.18
C GLU A 51 5.34 -1.54 -4.60
N GLN A 52 5.26 -1.75 -3.29
CA GLN A 52 6.05 -2.76 -2.60
C GLN A 52 5.38 -3.21 -1.29
N ILE A 53 5.47 -4.50 -1.00
CA ILE A 53 5.16 -5.08 0.30
C ILE A 53 6.49 -5.29 1.02
N THR A 54 6.69 -4.57 2.10
CA THR A 54 7.92 -4.61 2.91
C THR A 54 7.67 -5.41 4.19
N LYS A 55 8.72 -5.68 4.97
CA LYS A 55 8.56 -6.41 6.23
C LYS A 55 7.67 -5.65 7.22
N ASP A 56 7.76 -4.32 7.22
CA ASP A 56 7.18 -3.45 8.24
C ASP A 56 5.96 -2.66 7.73
N GLY A 57 5.50 -2.94 6.49
CA GLY A 57 4.40 -2.18 5.89
C GLY A 57 4.38 -2.22 4.37
N LEU A 58 3.68 -1.26 3.79
CA LEU A 58 3.34 -1.19 2.39
C LEU A 58 3.81 0.15 1.82
N ILE A 59 4.44 0.14 0.66
CA ILE A 59 4.81 1.35 -0.07
C ILE A 59 3.78 1.56 -1.17
N PHE A 60 3.19 2.75 -1.21
CA PHE A 60 2.23 3.15 -2.21
C PHE A 60 2.75 4.30 -3.07
N SER A 61 2.24 4.40 -4.29
CA SER A 61 2.34 5.59 -5.13
C SER A 61 0.95 6.13 -5.46
N TYR A 62 0.79 7.46 -5.45
CA TYR A 62 -0.46 8.14 -5.79
C TYR A 62 -0.19 9.57 -6.26
N LYS A 63 -0.69 9.96 -7.44
CA LYS A 63 -0.53 11.32 -8.02
C LYS A 63 0.92 11.86 -7.98
N GLY A 64 1.91 10.98 -8.20
CA GLY A 64 3.34 11.33 -8.17
C GLY A 64 3.98 11.31 -6.77
N TYR A 65 3.20 11.11 -5.71
CA TYR A 65 3.73 10.92 -4.35
C TYR A 65 4.01 9.45 -4.08
N ARG A 66 5.04 9.17 -3.27
CA ARG A 66 5.37 7.84 -2.76
C ARG A 66 5.42 7.87 -1.24
N PHE A 67 4.69 6.97 -0.58
CA PHE A 67 4.55 6.97 0.88
C PHE A 67 4.47 5.55 1.44
N GLN A 68 4.80 5.40 2.72
CA GLN A 68 4.72 4.13 3.44
C GLN A 68 3.52 4.12 4.39
N ARG A 69 2.81 3.00 4.43
CA ARG A 69 1.77 2.68 5.41
C ARG A 69 2.25 1.49 6.23
N GLY A 70 2.40 1.68 7.55
CA GLY A 70 2.68 0.56 8.45
C GLY A 70 1.48 -0.39 8.56
N VAL A 71 1.75 -1.65 8.86
CA VAL A 71 0.75 -2.61 9.35
C VAL A 71 0.79 -2.57 10.87
N GLN A 72 -0.33 -2.23 11.50
CA GLN A 72 -0.51 -2.27 12.96
C GLN A 72 -1.02 -3.63 13.39
#